data_AF-A0A938AQT8-F1
#
_entry.id   AF-A0A938AQT8-F1
#
_cell.length_a   1.000
_cell.length_b   1.000
_cell.length_c   1.000
_cell.angle_alpha   90.00
_cell.angle_beta   90.00
_cell.angle_gamma   90.00
#
_symmetry.space_group_name_H-M   'P 1'
#
loop_
_entity.id
_entity.type
_entity.pdbx_description
1 polymer ?
#
loop_
_entity_poly.entity_id
_entity_poly.type
_entity_poly.pdbx_seq_one_letter_code
_entity_poly.pdbx_strand_id
1 'polypeptide(L)'
;MAISRRNLSDICSLSALAYELLTGKLPYGRHFANRRDVSRRRYVPAVALDDSIPPWVGAALEKAVHREPSKRTAALSALVEDLRRPNPSYALGRPRPLLERNPVAFWRSSWRRANSC
;
A
#
# COMPACT_ATOMS: atom_id res chain seq x y z
N MET A 1 -3.36 -19.57 21.10
CA MET A 1 -2.98 -18.15 21.28
C MET A 1 -4.17 -17.27 20.90
N ALA A 2 -4.87 -16.70 21.87
CA ALA A 2 -6.01 -15.82 21.62
C ALA A 2 -5.50 -14.42 21.26
N ILE A 3 -5.65 -14.03 19.99
CA ILE A 3 -5.33 -12.67 19.54
C ILE A 3 -6.37 -11.73 20.16
N SER A 4 -5.94 -10.87 21.10
CA SER A 4 -6.84 -9.96 21.83
C SER A 4 -7.53 -8.99 20.87
N ARG A 5 -8.87 -9.03 20.83
CA ARG A 5 -9.72 -8.23 19.92
C ARG A 5 -9.45 -6.72 19.98
N ARG A 6 -8.98 -6.21 21.12
CA ARG A 6 -8.67 -4.79 21.34
C ARG A 6 -7.49 -4.31 20.49
N ASN A 7 -6.46 -5.14 20.33
CA ASN A 7 -5.27 -4.76 19.56
C ASN A 7 -5.59 -4.53 18.08
N LEU A 8 -6.56 -5.26 17.52
CA LEU A 8 -6.92 -5.16 16.10
C LEU A 8 -7.66 -3.87 15.74
N SER A 9 -8.45 -3.30 16.66
CA SER A 9 -9.09 -2.00 16.45
C SER A 9 -8.05 -0.88 16.46
N ASP A 10 -7.11 -0.91 17.41
CA ASP A 10 -6.05 0.10 17.51
C ASP A 10 -5.14 0.09 16.28
N ILE A 11 -4.74 -1.11 15.83
CA ILE A 11 -3.96 -1.28 14.59
C ILE A 11 -4.70 -0.70 13.38
N CYS A 12 -6.01 -0.91 13.29
CA CYS A 12 -6.81 -0.41 12.16
C CYS A 12 -6.86 1.11 12.15
N SER A 13 -7.13 1.72 13.31
CA SER A 13 -7.22 3.18 13.45
C SER A 13 -5.88 3.85 13.18
N LEU A 14 -4.79 3.33 13.75
CA LEU A 14 -3.45 3.87 13.54
C LEU A 14 -3.01 3.75 12.08
N SER A 15 -3.30 2.61 11.44
CA SER A 15 -2.92 2.38 10.05
C SER A 15 -3.72 3.25 9.08
N ALA A 16 -5.01 3.47 9.35
CA ALA A 16 -5.83 4.39 8.57
C ALA A 16 -5.33 5.84 8.72
N LEU A 17 -4.96 6.25 9.93
CA LEU A 17 -4.37 7.57 10.20
C LEU A 17 -3.01 7.72 9.51
N ALA A 18 -2.12 6.74 9.64
CA ALA A 18 -0.81 6.76 8.98
C ALA A 18 -0.95 6.86 7.45
N TYR A 19 -1.90 6.13 6.87
CA TYR A 19 -2.23 6.22 5.45
C TYR A 19 -2.70 7.65 5.06
N GLU A 20 -3.55 8.27 5.88
CA GLU A 20 -4.02 9.64 5.66
C GLU A 20 -2.89 10.66 5.79
N LEU A 21 -2.00 10.52 6.77
CA LEU A 21 -0.84 11.40 6.94
C LEU A 21 0.14 11.31 5.76
N LEU A 22 0.28 10.15 5.15
CA LEU A 22 1.18 9.94 4.01
C LEU A 22 0.56 10.37 2.68
N THR A 23 -0.74 10.16 2.48
CA THR A 23 -1.38 10.34 1.16
C THR A 23 -2.37 11.50 1.10
N GLY A 24 -2.72 12.09 2.24
CA GLY A 24 -3.80 13.08 2.39
C GLY A 24 -5.21 12.53 2.10
N LYS A 25 -5.36 11.21 1.92
CA LYS A 25 -6.62 10.55 1.57
C LYS A 25 -6.88 9.37 2.49
N LEU A 26 -8.14 8.95 2.61
CA LEU A 26 -8.51 7.76 3.36
C LEU A 26 -8.44 6.51 2.47
N PRO A 27 -8.04 5.33 3.02
CA PRO A 27 -7.84 4.10 2.25
C PRO A 27 -9.11 3.56 1.59
N TYR A 28 -10.28 3.92 2.12
CA TYR A 28 -11.59 3.56 1.57
C TYR A 28 -12.39 4.81 1.11
N GLY A 29 -11.81 6.00 1.13
CA GLY A 29 -12.49 7.27 0.85
C GLY A 29 -13.31 7.80 2.03
N ARG A 30 -14.13 8.85 1.78
CA ARG A 30 -15.06 9.43 2.76
C ARG A 30 -16.50 8.99 2.48
N HIS A 31 -17.37 9.15 3.49
CA HIS A 31 -18.82 8.92 3.47
C HIS A 31 -19.22 7.46 3.24
N PHE A 32 -19.39 6.72 4.35
CA PHE A 32 -20.01 5.40 4.36
C PHE A 32 -21.26 5.51 5.22
N ALA A 33 -22.41 5.09 4.71
CA ALA A 33 -23.64 5.07 5.50
C ALA A 33 -23.60 3.93 6.53
N ASN A 34 -23.00 2.80 6.14
CA ASN A 34 -22.90 1.62 7.00
C ASN A 34 -21.58 0.86 6.85
N ARG A 35 -21.26 0.02 7.85
CA ARG A 35 -20.10 -0.90 7.81
C ARG A 35 -20.06 -1.79 6.56
N ARG A 36 -21.23 -2.15 6.02
CA ARG A 36 -21.36 -2.94 4.79
C ARG A 36 -20.84 -2.20 3.55
N ASP A 37 -20.92 -0.87 3.52
CA ASP A 37 -20.39 -0.07 2.41
C ASP A 37 -18.87 -0.08 2.41
N VAL A 38 -18.26 -0.01 3.59
CA VAL A 38 -16.80 -0.12 3.75
C VAL A 38 -16.29 -1.45 3.22
N SER A 39 -17.03 -2.56 3.44
CA SER A 39 -16.66 -3.88 2.93
C SER A 39 -16.78 -4.03 1.41
N ARG A 40 -17.51 -3.15 0.73
CA ARG A 40 -17.72 -3.20 -0.73
C ARG A 40 -16.75 -2.33 -1.52
N ARG A 41 -16.09 -1.37 -0.89
CA ARG A 41 -15.15 -0.48 -1.59
C ARG A 41 -13.91 -1.23 -2.07
N ARG A 42 -13.04 -0.61 -2.85
CA ARG A 42 -11.72 -1.17 -3.13
C ARG A 42 -10.70 -0.39 -2.32
N TYR A 43 -9.72 -1.09 -1.74
CA TYR A 43 -8.57 -0.43 -1.16
C TYR A 43 -7.82 0.30 -2.28
N VAL A 44 -7.47 1.56 -2.05
CA VAL A 44 -6.65 2.34 -2.97
C VAL A 44 -5.18 2.17 -2.53
N PRO A 45 -4.29 1.69 -3.38
CA PRO A 45 -2.87 1.58 -3.03
C PRO A 45 -2.25 2.95 -2.79
N ALA A 46 -1.51 3.12 -1.69
CA ALA A 46 -0.81 4.38 -1.38
C ALA A 46 0.16 4.79 -2.51
N VAL A 47 0.85 3.81 -3.10
CA VAL A 47 1.79 3.97 -4.22
C VAL A 47 1.11 4.50 -5.49
N ALA A 48 -0.20 4.35 -5.63
CA ALA A 48 -0.95 4.92 -6.76
C ALA A 48 -1.32 6.40 -6.54
N LEU A 49 -1.20 6.90 -5.30
CA LEU A 49 -1.48 8.29 -4.95
C LEU A 49 -0.21 9.13 -4.91
N ASP A 50 0.90 8.55 -4.46
CA ASP A 50 2.18 9.23 -4.35
C ASP A 50 3.32 8.23 -4.62
N ASP A 51 4.15 8.56 -5.63
CA ASP A 51 5.32 7.77 -6.04
C ASP A 51 6.51 7.87 -5.07
N SER A 52 6.51 8.85 -4.17
CA SER A 52 7.51 9.00 -3.11
C SER A 52 7.35 7.95 -2.01
N ILE A 53 6.17 7.34 -1.89
CA ILE A 53 5.90 6.33 -0.87
C ILE A 53 6.52 5.00 -1.30
N PRO A 54 7.42 4.42 -0.48
CA PRO A 54 8.02 3.14 -0.81
C PRO A 54 6.96 2.02 -0.93
N PRO A 55 7.08 1.11 -1.92
CA PRO A 55 6.07 0.07 -2.14
C PRO A 55 5.78 -0.82 -0.93
N TRP A 56 6.80 -1.10 -0.12
CA TRP A 56 6.67 -1.90 1.09
C TRP A 56 5.86 -1.21 2.19
N VAL A 57 5.90 0.13 2.28
CA VAL A 57 5.08 0.91 3.22
C VAL A 57 3.61 0.81 2.83
N GLY A 58 3.29 0.99 1.54
CA GLY A 58 1.93 0.85 1.03
C GLY A 58 1.35 -0.54 1.32
N ALA A 59 2.14 -1.60 1.08
CA ALA A 59 1.74 -2.97 1.34
C ALA A 59 1.57 -3.30 2.84
N ALA A 60 2.44 -2.75 3.70
CA ALA A 60 2.30 -2.90 5.15
C ALA A 60 1.00 -2.25 5.66
N LEU A 61 0.67 -1.05 5.17
CA LEU A 61 -0.58 -0.37 5.49
C LEU A 61 -1.79 -1.12 4.94
N GLU A 62 -1.73 -1.62 3.71
CA GLU A 62 -2.80 -2.44 3.10
C GLU A 62 -3.15 -3.65 3.96
N LYS A 63 -2.13 -4.40 4.40
CA LYS A 63 -2.30 -5.56 5.28
C LYS A 63 -2.90 -5.15 6.63
N ALA A 64 -2.49 -4.02 7.19
CA ALA A 64 -2.96 -3.57 8.49
C ALA A 64 -4.41 -3.04 8.48
N VAL A 65 -4.85 -2.43 7.37
CA VAL A 65 -6.25 -1.99 7.18
C VAL A 65 -7.13 -3.06 6.52
N HIS A 66 -6.62 -4.28 6.36
CA HIS A 66 -7.34 -5.36 5.71
C HIS A 66 -8.66 -5.66 6.42
N ARG A 67 -9.70 -5.94 5.63
CA ARG A 67 -11.09 -6.17 6.11
C ARG A 67 -11.23 -7.43 6.94
N GLU A 68 -10.61 -8.49 6.45
CA GLU A 68 -10.55 -9.80 7.09
C GLU A 68 -9.58 -9.73 8.28
N PRO A 69 -10.03 -9.89 9.54
CA PRO A 69 -9.16 -9.89 10.71
C PRO A 69 -8.07 -10.95 10.62
N SER A 70 -8.38 -12.10 10.00
CA SER A 70 -7.46 -13.22 9.84
C SER A 70 -6.24 -12.91 8.95
N LYS A 71 -6.36 -11.89 8.08
CA LYS A 71 -5.29 -11.42 7.19
C LYS A 71 -4.59 -10.16 7.70
N ARG A 72 -5.05 -9.61 8.83
CA ARG A 72 -4.49 -8.39 9.43
C ARG A 72 -3.19 -8.69 10.17
N THR A 73 -2.34 -7.68 10.29
CA THR A 73 -1.18 -7.72 11.18
C THR A 73 -1.63 -8.02 12.62
N ALA A 74 -1.07 -9.07 13.22
CA ALA A 74 -1.52 -9.59 14.51
C ALA A 74 -1.07 -8.74 15.70
N ALA A 75 -0.02 -7.93 15.53
CA ALA A 75 0.57 -7.11 16.57
C ALA A 75 0.99 -5.74 16.03
N LEU A 76 0.85 -4.72 16.87
CA LEU A 76 1.28 -3.36 16.53
C LEU A 76 2.80 -3.27 16.35
N SER A 77 3.58 -4.01 17.15
CA SER A 77 5.04 -4.07 17.00
C SER A 77 5.46 -4.60 15.64
N ALA A 78 4.75 -5.60 15.11
CA ALA A 78 5.00 -6.12 13.76
C ALA A 78 4.68 -5.08 12.68
N LEU A 79 3.64 -4.26 12.87
CA LEU A 79 3.34 -3.14 11.96
C LEU A 79 4.47 -2.10 11.99
N VAL A 80 4.94 -1.69 13.17
CA VAL A 80 6.03 -0.71 13.29
C VAL A 80 7.31 -1.23 12.66
N GLU A 81 7.61 -2.51 12.83
CA GLU A 81 8.77 -3.14 12.19
C GLU A 81 8.61 -3.17 10.67
N ASP A 82 7.44 -3.56 10.17
CA ASP A 82 7.09 -3.53 8.75
C ASP A 82 7.10 -2.12 8.15
N LEU A 83 6.92 -1.07 8.96
CA LEU A 83 7.01 0.35 8.58
C LEU A 83 8.44 0.92 8.70
N ARG A 84 9.34 0.25 9.40
CA ARG A 84 10.76 0.65 9.52
C ARG A 84 11.66 -0.07 8.53
N ARG A 85 11.35 -1.35 8.27
CA ARG A 85 12.20 -2.23 7.48
C ARG A 85 11.45 -2.75 6.26
N PRO A 86 12.09 -2.75 5.07
CA PRO A 86 11.52 -3.36 3.90
C PRO A 86 11.35 -4.86 4.15
N ASN A 87 10.11 -5.33 4.21
CA ASN A 87 9.81 -6.75 4.36
C ASN A 87 9.76 -7.39 2.97
N PRO A 88 10.60 -8.40 2.67
CA PRO A 88 10.65 -9.04 1.35
C PRO A 88 9.33 -9.76 0.99
N SER A 89 8.50 -10.07 1.99
CA SER A 89 7.18 -10.67 1.78
C SER A 89 6.20 -9.72 1.08
N TYR A 90 6.44 -8.40 1.14
CA TYR A 90 5.65 -7.38 0.45
C TYR A 90 6.19 -7.04 -0.94
N ALA A 91 7.29 -7.66 -1.38
CA ALA A 91 7.86 -7.46 -2.71
C ALA A 91 7.01 -8.10 -3.84
N LEU A 92 5.73 -8.35 -3.60
CA LEU A 92 4.82 -8.96 -4.56
C LEU A 92 4.07 -7.89 -5.36
N GLY A 93 4.50 -7.71 -6.61
CA GLY A 93 3.51 -7.58 -7.68
C GLY A 93 3.38 -6.22 -8.37
N ARG A 94 4.47 -5.74 -8.98
CA ARG A 94 4.56 -5.45 -10.43
C ARG A 94 5.93 -4.81 -10.70
N PRO A 95 6.80 -5.39 -11.56
CA PRO A 95 7.85 -4.59 -12.15
C PRO A 95 7.15 -3.43 -12.89
N ARG A 96 7.32 -2.20 -12.39
CA ARG A 96 6.91 -1.00 -13.14
C ARG A 96 7.55 -1.10 -14.52
N PRO A 97 6.79 -0.96 -15.62
CA PRO A 97 7.36 -0.91 -16.96
C PRO A 97 8.51 0.10 -16.98
N LEU A 98 9.58 -0.18 -17.72
CA LEU A 98 10.76 0.70 -17.82
C LEU A 98 10.36 2.16 -18.17
N LEU A 99 9.25 2.33 -18.87
CA LEU A 99 8.61 3.62 -19.18
C LEU A 99 8.27 4.45 -17.94
N GLU A 100 7.72 3.85 -16.89
CA GLU A 100 7.41 4.53 -15.62
C GLU A 100 8.66 4.69 -14.74
N ARG A 101 9.66 3.82 -14.91
CA ARG A 101 10.86 3.81 -14.07
C ARG A 101 11.93 4.81 -14.55
N ASN A 102 12.04 5.02 -15.86
CA ASN A 102 12.92 6.01 -16.47
C ASN A 102 12.44 6.33 -17.90
N PRO A 103 11.58 7.36 -18.09
CA PRO A 103 11.04 7.69 -19.40
C PRO A 103 12.15 8.03 -20.39
N VAL A 104 13.21 8.73 -19.97
CA VAL A 104 14.31 9.15 -20.85
C VAL A 104 15.12 7.95 -21.36
N ALA A 105 15.41 6.97 -20.50
CA ALA A 105 16.13 5.76 -20.91
C ALA A 105 15.30 4.89 -21.87
N PHE A 106 13.98 4.85 -21.69
CA PHE A 106 13.07 4.14 -22.59
C PHE A 106 13.13 4.73 -24.01
N TRP A 107 12.97 6.05 -24.16
CA TRP A 107 13.06 6.72 -25.46
C TRP A 107 14.45 6.61 -26.09
N ARG A 108 15.53 6.65 -25.30
CA ARG A 108 16.90 6.50 -25.83
C ARG A 108 17.16 5.11 -26.43
N SER A 109 16.50 4.09 -25.89
CA SER A 109 16.56 2.72 -26.41
C SER A 109 15.69 2.50 -27.65
N SER A 110 14.51 3.14 -27.71
CA SER A 110 13.66 3.08 -28.91
C SER A 110 14.24 3.89 -30.06
N TRP A 111 14.89 5.02 -29.78
CA TRP A 111 15.44 5.91 -30.79
C TRP A 111 16.65 5.30 -31.54
N ARG A 112 17.52 4.54 -30.85
CA ARG A 112 18.65 3.85 -31.50
C ARG A 112 18.22 2.81 -32.54
N ARG A 113 16.98 2.32 -32.50
CA ARG A 113 16.47 1.32 -33.45
C ARG A 113 15.79 1.96 -34.67
N ALA A 114 15.47 3.25 -34.61
CA ALA A 114 14.80 3.99 -35.68
C ALA A 114 15.76 4.77 -36.61
N ASN A 115 17.04 4.90 -36.25
CA ASN A 115 18.05 5.64 -37.01
C ASN A 115 19.09 4.73 -37.72
N SER A 116 18.72 3.47 -37.95
CA SER A 116 19.55 2.46 -38.63
C SER A 116 18.86 1.85 -39.86
N CYS A 117 17.94 2.58 -40.49
CA CYS A 117 17.45 2.32 -41.84
C CYS A 117 17.69 3.54 -42.71
#